data_AF-A0A8T6V4U7-F1
#
_entry.id   AF-A0A8T6V4U7-F1
#
_cell.length_a   1.000
_cell.length_b   1.000
_cell.length_c   1.000
_cell.angle_alpha   90.00
_cell.angle_beta   90.00
_cell.angle_gamma   90.00
#
_symmetry.space_group_name_H-M   'P 1'
#
loop_
_entity.id
_entity.type
_entity.pdbx_description
1 polymer ?
#
loop_
_entity_poly.entity_id
_entity_poly.type
_entity_poly.pdbx_seq_one_letter_code
_entity_poly.pdbx_strand_id
1 'polypeptide(L)' 'MRQSKREDMPSHAFLVPGEKKYPVKVKDPKTGRWVLDANLLLAAQRRAVTQRRRDLASKAKSMRERLTGGAKKK' A
#
# COMPACT_ATOMS: atom_id res chain seq x y z
N MET A 1 22.36 3.64 15.09
CA MET A 1 21.96 2.45 14.32
C MET A 1 20.59 2.72 13.67
N ARG A 2 20.52 2.99 12.36
CA ARG A 2 19.24 3.14 11.63
C ARG A 2 18.80 1.75 11.18
N GLN A 3 18.12 1.04 12.07
CA GLN A 3 17.61 -0.31 11.82
C GLN A 3 16.70 -0.30 10.60
N SER A 4 16.98 -1.21 9.68
CA SER A 4 16.36 -1.43 8.38
C SER A 4 14.84 -1.28 8.42
N LYS A 5 14.34 -0.09 8.04
CA LYS A 5 12.92 0.29 8.07
C LYS A 5 11.99 -0.54 7.15
N ARG A 6 12.54 -1.59 6.51
CA ARG A 6 11.87 -2.51 5.60
C ARG A 6 11.66 -3.92 6.20
N GLU A 7 12.42 -4.31 7.23
CA GLU A 7 12.34 -5.68 7.79
C GLU A 7 11.11 -5.92 8.69
N ASP A 8 10.48 -4.85 9.18
CA ASP A 8 9.34 -4.92 10.13
C ASP A 8 7.96 -4.75 9.45
N MET A 9 7.88 -4.80 8.11
CA MET A 9 6.57 -4.70 7.44
C MET A 9 5.79 -6.01 7.60
N PRO A 10 4.64 -6.02 8.31
CA PRO A 10 3.83 -7.22 8.46
C PRO A 10 3.16 -7.57 7.14
N SER A 11 2.83 -8.85 6.92
CA SER A 11 2.27 -9.33 5.65
C SER A 11 1.00 -8.58 5.23
N HIS A 12 0.19 -8.10 6.19
CA HIS A 12 -1.02 -7.31 5.94
C HIS A 12 -0.77 -5.87 5.46
N ALA A 13 0.49 -5.41 5.41
CA ALA A 13 0.90 -4.14 4.85
C ALA A 13 1.13 -4.20 3.34
N PHE A 14 1.06 -5.42 2.77
CA PHE A 14 1.26 -5.69 1.35
C PHE A 14 -0.06 -6.09 0.69
N LEU A 15 -0.19 -5.79 -0.59
CA LEU A 15 -1.33 -6.23 -1.40
C LEU A 15 -1.34 -7.76 -1.58
N VAL A 16 -0.14 -8.35 -1.67
CA VAL A 16 0.07 -9.79 -1.75
C VAL A 16 0.83 -10.24 -0.51
N PRO A 17 0.14 -10.64 0.58
CA PRO A 17 0.78 -10.98 1.85
C PRO A 17 1.70 -12.20 1.74
N GLY A 18 1.35 -13.19 0.91
CA GLY A 18 2.16 -14.41 0.73
C GLY A 18 3.50 -14.15 0.04
N GLU A 19 3.57 -13.18 -0.87
CA GLU A 19 4.81 -12.80 -1.57
C GLU A 19 5.49 -11.58 -0.93
N LYS A 20 4.88 -10.94 0.09
CA LYS A 20 5.27 -9.62 0.63
C LYS A 20 5.57 -8.59 -0.47
N LYS A 21 4.76 -8.61 -1.54
CA LYS A 21 4.90 -7.71 -2.72
C LYS A 21 3.84 -6.63 -2.70
N TYR A 22 4.21 -5.48 -3.27
CA TYR A 22 3.36 -4.30 -3.40
C TYR A 22 2.94 -3.73 -2.04
N PRO A 23 3.84 -2.99 -1.36
CA PRO A 23 3.48 -2.33 -0.11
C PRO A 23 2.35 -1.33 -0.35
N VAL A 24 1.33 -1.36 0.52
CA VAL A 24 0.15 -0.49 0.45
C VAL A 24 -0.10 0.29 1.74
N LYS A 25 0.54 -0.11 2.85
CA LYS A 25 0.44 0.59 4.14
C LYS A 25 1.80 1.14 4.57
N VAL A 26 1.77 2.31 5.21
CA VAL A 26 2.88 2.90 5.95
C VAL A 26 2.56 2.88 7.44
N LYS A 27 3.60 2.79 8.28
CA LYS A 27 3.45 2.98 9.72
C LYS A 27 3.33 4.47 9.98
N ASP A 28 2.18 4.89 10.50
CA ASP A 28 1.93 6.26 10.87
C ASP A 28 2.81 6.63 12.08
N PRO A 29 3.65 7.68 11.98
CA PRO A 29 4.60 8.02 13.04
C PRO A 29 3.94 8.63 14.29
N LYS A 30 2.69 9.09 14.19
CA LYS A 30 1.96 9.70 15.31
C LYS A 30 1.23 8.66 16.15
N THR A 31 0.69 7.63 15.50
CA THR A 31 -0.13 6.58 16.13
C THR A 31 0.56 5.22 16.21
N GLY A 32 1.67 5.04 15.48
CA GLY A 32 2.36 3.76 15.34
C GLY A 32 1.58 2.70 14.54
N ARG A 33 0.41 3.04 13.99
CA ARG A 33 -0.49 2.11 13.28
C ARG A 33 -0.18 2.02 11.80
N TRP A 34 -0.45 0.87 11.20
CA TRP A 34 -0.32 0.68 9.75
C TRP A 34 -1.54 1.25 9.03
N VAL A 35 -1.36 2.38 8.36
CA VAL A 35 -2.42 3.07 7.60
C VAL A 35 -2.17 2.92 6.11
N LEU A 36 -3.24 2.84 5.33
CA LEU A 36 -3.14 2.83 3.87
C LEU A 36 -2.63 4.17 3.38
N ASP A 37 -1.68 4.14 2.44
CA ASP A 37 -1.12 5.35 1.85
C ASP A 37 -1.43 5.40 0.34
N ALA A 38 -1.92 6.55 -0.11
CA ALA A 38 -2.34 6.72 -1.50
C ALA A 38 -1.17 6.64 -2.50
N ASN A 39 0.04 7.07 -2.09
CA ASN A 39 1.23 6.99 -2.93
C ASN A 39 1.73 5.55 -3.04
N LEU A 40 1.72 4.79 -1.94
CA LEU A 40 2.03 3.37 -1.95
C LEU A 40 1.05 2.57 -2.81
N LEU A 41 -0.25 2.86 -2.70
CA LEU A 41 -1.27 2.22 -3.54
C LEU A 41 -1.06 2.54 -5.03
N LEU A 42 -0.66 3.77 -5.38
CA LEU A 42 -0.31 4.13 -6.74
C LEU A 42 0.96 3.42 -7.23
N ALA A 43 2.00 3.32 -6.39
CA ALA A 43 3.22 2.59 -6.72
C ALA A 43 2.94 1.09 -6.92
N ALA A 44 2.11 0.51 -6.05
CA ALA A 44 1.62 -0.86 -6.16
C ALA A 44 0.87 -1.08 -7.49
N GLN A 45 -0.06 -0.19 -7.83
CA GLN A 45 -0.80 -0.23 -9.08
C GLN A 45 0.15 -0.18 -10.29
N ARG A 46 1.06 0.80 -10.35
CA ARG A 46 2.01 0.97 -11.45
C ARG A 46 2.85 -0.29 -11.65
N ARG A 47 3.40 -0.84 -10.56
CA ARG A 47 4.21 -2.05 -10.61
C ARG A 47 3.40 -3.29 -11.02
N ALA A 48 2.14 -3.38 -10.61
CA ALA A 48 1.24 -4.46 -11.01
C ALA A 48 0.92 -4.41 -12.51
N VAL A 49 0.70 -3.20 -13.06
CA VAL A 49 0.54 -2.99 -14.50
C VAL A 49 1.78 -3.43 -15.27
N THR A 50 2.98 -3.06 -14.82
CA THR A 50 4.25 -3.48 -15.45
C THR A 50 4.40 -5.00 -15.46
N GLN A 51 3.97 -5.69 -14.39
CA GLN A 51 4.01 -7.15 -14.29
C GLN A 51 2.82 -7.85 -14.98
N ARG A 52 2.02 -7.11 -15.75
CA ARG A 52 0.77 -7.58 -16.41
C ARG A 52 -0.25 -8.19 -15.44
N ARG A 53 -0.14 -7.90 -14.13
CA ARG A 53 -1.07 -8.33 -13.10
C ARG A 53 -2.22 -7.32 -12.96
N ARG A 54 -3.11 -7.31 -13.96
CA ARG A 54 -4.25 -6.36 -14.03
C ARG A 54 -5.20 -6.47 -12.82
N ASP A 55 -5.40 -7.68 -12.30
CA ASP A 55 -6.25 -7.92 -11.11
C ASP A 55 -5.74 -7.15 -9.87
N LEU A 56 -4.43 -7.26 -9.59
CA LEU A 56 -3.76 -6.53 -8.51
C LEU A 56 -3.79 -5.01 -8.75
N ALA A 57 -3.60 -4.57 -10.00
CA ALA A 57 -3.66 -3.16 -10.34
C ALA A 57 -5.05 -2.57 -10.07
N SER A 58 -6.12 -3.27 -10.46
CA SER A 58 -7.51 -2.88 -10.18
C SER A 58 -7.77 -2.84 -8.68
N LYS A 59 -7.32 -3.84 -7.93
CA LYS A 59 -7.48 -3.90 -6.47
C LYS A 59 -6.79 -2.72 -5.76
N ALA A 60 -5.55 -2.42 -6.14
CA ALA A 60 -4.81 -1.26 -5.61
C ALA A 60 -5.50 0.07 -5.98
N LYS A 61 -5.98 0.19 -7.22
CA LYS A 61 -6.74 1.37 -7.69
C LYS A 61 -8.01 1.57 -6.87
N SER A 62 -8.85 0.54 -6.70
CA SER A 62 -10.10 0.64 -5.93
C SER A 62 -9.86 1.00 -4.47
N MET A 63 -8.82 0.45 -3.83
CA MET A 63 -8.46 0.86 -2.47
C MET A 63 -7.99 2.31 -2.40
N ARG A 64 -7.22 2.76 -3.39
CA ARG A 64 -6.78 4.16 -3.49
C ARG A 64 -7.97 5.09 -3.67
N GLU A 65 -8.87 4.77 -4.59
CA GLU A 65 -10.08 5.57 -4.83
C GLU A 65 -10.98 5.63 -3.59
N ARG A 66 -11.07 4.57 -2.79
CA ARG A 66 -11.79 4.60 -1.51
C ARG A 66 -11.10 5.50 -0.48
N LEU A 67 -9.76 5.45 -0.41
CA LEU A 67 -8.96 6.27 0.49
C LEU A 67 -9.03 7.76 0.11
N THR A 68 -8.85 8.09 -1.18
CA THR A 68 -8.83 9.47 -1.69
C THR A 68 -10.23 10.02 -1.94
N GLY A 69 -11.19 9.18 -2.32
CA GLY A 69 -12.59 9.55 -2.48
C GLY A 69 -13.29 9.82 -1.14
N GLY A 70 -12.83 9.18 -0.06
CA GLY A 70 -13.19 9.55 1.31
C GLY A 70 -12.54 10.85 1.80
N ALA A 71 -11.42 11.27 1.19
CA ALA A 71 -10.71 12.50 1.53
C ALA A 71 -11.34 13.78 0.93
N LYS A 72 -12.46 13.67 0.19
CA LYS A 72 -13.22 14.80 -0.36
C LYS A 72 -14.42 15.22 0.49
N LYS A 73 -14.34 15.06 1.82
CA LYS A 73 -15.26 15.66 2.81
C LYS A 73 -14.50 16.13 4.04
N LYS A 74 -13.89 17.32 3.96
CA LYS A 74 -13.96 18.35 5.00
C LYS A 74 -13.49 19.68 4.43
#